data_AF-A0A4Y8Z534-F1
#
_entry.id   AF-A0A4Y8Z534-F1
#
_cell.length_a   1.000
_cell.length_b   1.000
_cell.length_c   1.000
_cell.angle_alpha   90.00
_cell.angle_beta   90.00
_cell.angle_gamma   90.00
#
_symmetry.space_group_name_H-M   'P 1'
#
loop_
_entity.id
_entity.type
_entity.pdbx_description
1 polymer ?
#
loop_
_entity_poly.entity_id
_entity_poly.type
_entity_poly.pdbx_seq_one_letter_code
_entity_poly.pdbx_strand_id
1 'polypeptide(L)'
;MPDSSDVAQARVFAEMLSAEIASTSSRIEISENYAHKAFRVNDARSARWHTDEARAQKQALYELHRQLDALRSRFQIPDGEPEPVC
;
A
#
# COMPACT_ATOMS: atom_id res chain seq x y z
N MET A 1 -22.12 -13.18 -13.48
CA MET A 1 -21.65 -13.33 -12.10
C MET A 1 -20.28 -13.95 -12.17
N PRO A 2 -19.25 -13.41 -11.49
CA PRO A 2 -17.98 -14.12 -11.36
C PRO A 2 -18.23 -15.48 -10.71
N ASP A 3 -17.54 -16.52 -11.18
CA ASP A 3 -17.66 -17.84 -10.59
C ASP A 3 -17.11 -17.84 -9.15
N SER A 4 -17.56 -18.77 -8.32
CA SER A 4 -17.12 -18.89 -6.91
C SER A 4 -15.58 -18.93 -6.79
N SER A 5 -14.91 -19.56 -7.76
CA SER A 5 -13.44 -19.60 -7.87
C SER A 5 -12.82 -18.23 -8.14
N ASP A 6 -13.43 -17.41 -8.99
CA ASP A 6 -12.91 -16.07 -9.31
C ASP A 6 -13.01 -15.13 -8.10
N VAL A 7 -14.11 -15.24 -7.34
CA VAL A 7 -14.31 -14.48 -6.10
C VAL A 7 -13.29 -14.90 -5.04
N ALA A 8 -13.04 -16.20 -4.87
CA ALA A 8 -12.03 -16.70 -3.94
C ALA A 8 -10.62 -16.19 -4.30
N GLN A 9 -10.24 -16.24 -5.58
CA GLN A 9 -8.97 -15.74 -6.06
C GLN A 9 -8.85 -14.20 -5.88
N ALA A 10 -9.92 -13.46 -6.16
CA ALA A 10 -9.95 -12.01 -5.97
C ALA A 10 -9.78 -11.62 -4.49
N ARG A 11 -10.30 -12.41 -3.54
CA ARG A 11 -10.06 -12.20 -2.10
C ARG A 11 -8.59 -12.37 -1.73
N VAL A 12 -7.92 -13.41 -2.24
CA VAL A 12 -6.48 -13.60 -2.03
C VAL A 12 -5.67 -12.42 -2.58
N PHE A 13 -5.99 -11.94 -3.79
CA PHE A 13 -5.35 -10.75 -4.34
C PHE A 13 -5.61 -9.49 -3.52
N ALA A 14 -6.81 -9.31 -2.98
CA ALA A 14 -7.15 -8.17 -2.12
C ALA A 14 -6.34 -8.20 -0.81
N GLU A 15 -6.14 -9.37 -0.21
CA GLU A 15 -5.28 -9.56 0.97
C GLU A 15 -3.82 -9.24 0.65
N MET A 16 -3.30 -9.72 -0.50
CA MET A 16 -1.95 -9.41 -0.96
C MET A 16 -1.74 -7.89 -1.18
N LEU A 17 -2.69 -7.22 -1.84
CA LEU A 17 -2.65 -5.76 -2.03
C LEU A 17 -2.69 -5.02 -0.70
N SER A 18 -3.50 -5.49 0.26
CA SER A 18 -3.57 -4.89 1.60
C SER A 18 -2.25 -5.03 2.36
N ALA A 19 -1.60 -6.19 2.26
CA ALA A 19 -0.27 -6.41 2.84
C ALA A 19 0.80 -5.53 2.18
N GLU A 20 0.77 -5.38 0.85
CA GLU A 20 1.70 -4.51 0.12
C GLU A 20 1.47 -3.03 0.43
N ILE A 21 0.22 -2.60 0.62
CA ILE A 21 -0.13 -1.26 1.12
C ILE A 21 0.52 -1.02 2.49
N ALA A 22 0.36 -1.95 3.44
CA ALA A 22 0.96 -1.82 4.77
C ALA A 22 2.50 -1.73 4.70
N SER A 23 3.12 -2.60 3.89
CA SER A 23 4.57 -2.59 3.64
C SER A 23 5.05 -1.30 3.00
N THR A 24 4.32 -0.77 2.01
CA THR A 24 4.65 0.49 1.33
C THR A 24 4.53 1.68 2.28
N SER A 25 3.48 1.74 3.09
CA SER A 25 3.31 2.78 4.11
C SER A 25 4.47 2.79 5.10
N SER A 26 4.91 1.63 5.60
CA SER A 26 6.07 1.55 6.49
C SER A 26 7.36 2.04 5.82
N ARG A 27 7.58 1.70 4.54
CA ARG A 27 8.73 2.19 3.77
C ARG A 27 8.73 3.71 3.60
N ILE A 28 7.56 4.32 3.42
CA ILE A 28 7.41 5.78 3.34
C ILE A 28 7.85 6.42 4.65
N GLU A 29 7.33 5.95 5.78
CA GLU A 29 7.69 6.47 7.11
C GLU A 29 9.19 6.36 7.37
N ILE A 30 9.81 5.24 7.00
CA ILE A 30 11.26 5.03 7.12
C ILE A 30 12.03 6.03 6.26
N SER A 31 11.63 6.22 5.01
CA SER A 31 12.29 7.14 4.07
C SER A 31 12.17 8.59 4.56
N GLU A 32 11.00 9.00 5.04
CA GLU A 32 10.79 10.33 5.62
C GLU A 32 11.65 10.55 6.87
N ASN A 33 11.74 9.55 7.74
CA ASN A 33 12.61 9.60 8.92
C ASN A 33 14.09 9.73 8.53
N TYR A 34 14.55 9.03 7.50
CA TYR A 34 15.92 9.17 7.01
C TYR A 34 16.18 10.53 6.37
N ALA A 35 15.24 11.07 5.59
CA ALA A 35 15.34 12.42 5.08
C ALA A 35 15.48 13.43 6.23
N HIS A 36 14.66 13.30 7.26
CA HIS A 36 14.69 14.16 8.45
C HIS A 36 16.03 14.08 9.19
N LYS A 37 16.58 12.87 9.35
CA LYS A 37 17.91 12.66 9.95
C LYS A 37 19.02 13.29 9.11
N ALA A 38 18.98 13.14 7.79
CA ALA A 38 19.96 13.72 6.88
C ALA A 38 19.94 15.25 6.90
N PHE A 39 18.75 15.87 6.96
CA PHE A 39 18.61 17.32 7.15
C PHE A 39 19.28 17.80 8.45
N ARG A 40 19.09 17.08 9.56
CA ARG A 40 19.69 17.45 10.85
C ARG A 40 21.21 17.46 10.86
N VAL A 41 21.85 16.67 9.99
CA VAL A 41 23.32 16.59 9.86
C VAL A 41 23.85 17.35 8.64
N ASN A 42 23.02 18.17 7.98
CA ASN A 42 23.35 18.91 6.76
C ASN A 42 23.83 18.04 5.57
N ASP A 43 23.42 16.78 5.51
CA ASP A 43 23.66 15.92 4.36
C ASP A 43 22.57 16.12 3.30
N ALA A 44 22.71 17.19 2.52
CA ALA A 44 21.74 17.60 1.51
C ALA A 44 21.50 16.53 0.41
N ARG A 45 22.53 15.73 0.08
CA ARG A 45 22.41 14.69 -0.94
C ARG A 45 21.53 13.55 -0.43
N SER A 46 21.80 13.04 0.76
CA SER A 46 21.00 11.96 1.35
C SER A 46 19.59 12.43 1.67
N ALA A 47 19.42 13.67 2.14
CA ALA A 47 18.10 14.25 2.40
C ALA A 47 17.24 14.28 1.13
N ARG A 48 17.82 14.73 0.00
CA ARG A 48 17.14 14.73 -1.30
C ARG A 48 16.79 13.31 -1.75
N TRP A 49 17.76 12.39 -1.69
CA TRP A 49 17.54 10.99 -2.09
C TRP A 49 16.37 10.36 -1.35
N HIS A 50 16.34 10.46 -0.01
CA HIS A 50 15.27 9.89 0.80
C HIS A 50 13.92 10.59 0.59
N THR A 51 13.92 11.89 0.29
CA THR A 51 12.70 12.63 -0.05
C THR A 51 12.13 12.17 -1.40
N ASP A 52 12.98 12.01 -2.41
CA ASP A 52 12.58 11.53 -3.73
C ASP A 52 12.06 10.08 -3.65
N GLU A 53 12.70 9.23 -2.84
CA GLU A 53 12.26 7.85 -2.57
C GLU A 53 10.88 7.81 -1.89
N ALA A 54 10.67 8.59 -0.82
CA ALA A 54 9.37 8.69 -0.15
C ALA A 54 8.27 9.16 -1.11
N ARG A 55 8.59 10.09 -2.02
CA ARG A 55 7.66 10.57 -3.04
C ARG A 55 7.29 9.47 -4.05
N ALA A 56 8.26 8.71 -4.53
CA ALA A 56 8.01 7.59 -5.43
C ALA A 56 7.14 6.52 -4.77
N GLN A 57 7.42 6.19 -3.51
CA GLN A 57 6.63 5.22 -2.73
C GLN A 57 5.20 5.71 -2.48
N LYS A 58 4.98 7.01 -2.23
CA LYS A 58 3.62 7.58 -2.14
C LYS A 58 2.85 7.43 -3.44
N GLN A 59 3.49 7.63 -4.60
CA GLN A 59 2.84 7.41 -5.89
C GLN A 59 2.45 5.93 -6.08
N ALA A 60 3.34 5.01 -5.72
CA ALA A 60 3.04 3.58 -5.74
C ALA A 60 1.88 3.23 -4.79
N LEU A 61 1.87 3.80 -3.58
CA LEU A 61 0.81 3.61 -2.60
C LEU A 61 -0.56 4.03 -3.14
N TYR A 62 -0.65 5.17 -3.81
CA TYR A 62 -1.90 5.60 -4.47
C TYR A 62 -2.37 4.59 -5.52
N GLU A 63 -1.46 4.06 -6.34
CA GLU A 63 -1.83 3.06 -7.35
C GLU A 63 -2.27 1.74 -6.72
N LEU A 64 -1.64 1.30 -5.62
CA LEU A 64 -2.04 0.10 -4.88
C LEU A 64 -3.46 0.24 -4.30
N HIS A 65 -3.78 1.40 -3.71
CA HIS A 65 -5.14 1.69 -3.26
C HIS A 65 -6.14 1.67 -4.43
N ARG A 66 -5.79 2.32 -5.55
CA ARG A 66 -6.64 2.32 -6.74
C ARG A 66 -6.92 0.89 -7.26
N GLN A 67 -5.91 0.03 -7.25
CA GLN A 67 -6.05 -1.37 -7.68
C GLN A 67 -6.92 -2.17 -6.72
N LEU A 68 -6.75 -1.98 -5.41
CA LEU A 68 -7.58 -2.63 -4.39
C LEU A 68 -9.05 -2.19 -4.51
N ASP A 69 -9.31 -0.90 -4.68
CA ASP A 69 -10.66 -0.35 -4.86
C ASP A 69 -11.31 -0.90 -6.13
N ALA A 70 -10.56 -0.95 -7.24
CA ALA A 70 -11.05 -1.51 -8.50
C ALA A 70 -11.38 -3.01 -8.37
N LEU A 71 -10.54 -3.77 -7.65
CA LEU A 71 -10.75 -5.19 -7.41
C LEU A 71 -12.00 -5.42 -6.53
N ARG A 72 -12.12 -4.67 -5.43
CA ARG A 72 -13.29 -4.71 -4.53
C ARG A 72 -14.57 -4.36 -5.25
N SER A 73 -14.57 -3.28 -6.04
CA SER A 73 -15.73 -2.85 -6.83
C SER A 73 -16.18 -3.92 -7.83
N ARG A 74 -15.23 -4.55 -8.53
CA ARG A 74 -15.52 -5.58 -9.53
C ARG A 74 -16.10 -6.87 -8.94
N PHE A 75 -15.58 -7.31 -7.80
CA PHE A 75 -15.94 -8.59 -7.19
C PHE A 75 -16.88 -8.46 -5.98
N GLN A 76 -17.30 -7.24 -5.64
CA GLN A 76 -18.16 -6.94 -4.49
C GLN A 76 -17.57 -7.49 -3.18
N ILE A 77 -16.25 -7.38 -3.04
CA ILE A 77 -15.53 -7.81 -1.83
C ILE A 77 -15.73 -6.72 -0.78
N PRO A 78 -16.30 -7.03 0.39
CA PRO A 78 -16.50 -6.04 1.44
C PRO A 78 -15.17 -5.51 1.97
N ASP A 79 -15.19 -4.26 2.44
CA ASP A 79 -14.09 -3.65 3.18
C ASP A 79 -13.98 -4.31 4.56
N GLY A 80 -13.36 -5.49 4.59
CA GLY A 80 -12.83 -6.15 5.79
C GLY A 80 -13.67 -6.01 7.07
N GLU A 81 -14.89 -6.54 7.09
CA GLU A 81 -15.47 -7.04 8.34
C GLU A 81 -15.36 -8.56 8.27
N PRO A 82 -14.61 -9.22 9.19
CA PRO A 82 -14.63 -10.67 9.27
C PRO A 82 -16.07 -11.11 9.55
N GLU A 83 -16.62 -12.01 8.74
CA GLU A 83 -17.94 -12.58 9.01
C GLU A 83 -17.92 -13.22 10.41
N PRO A 84 -18.90 -12.91 11.30
CA PRO A 84 -18.98 -13.54 12.60
C PRO A 84 -19.20 -15.04 12.38
N VAL A 85 -18.24 -15.85 12.82
CA VAL A 85 -18.38 -17.30 12.88
C VAL A 85 -19.48 -17.59 13.91
N CYS A 86 -20.62 -18.11 13.46
CA CYS A 86 -21.68 -18.63 14.32
C CYS A 86 -21.24 -19.89 15.08
#